data_AF-R7KC20-F1
#
_entry.id   AF-R7KC20-F1
#
_cell.length_a   1.000
_cell.length_b   1.000
_cell.length_c   1.000
_cell.angle_alpha   90.00
_cell.angle_beta   90.00
_cell.angle_gamma   90.00
#
_symmetry.space_group_name_H-M   'P 1'
#
loop_
_entity.id
_entity.type
_entity.pdbx_description
1 polymer ?
#
loop_
_entity_poly.entity_id
_entity_poly.type
_entity_poly.pdbx_seq_one_letter_code
_entity_poly.pdbx_strand_id
1 'polypeptide(L)'
;MTESGVIALVSIGLSAIVSIAVSLISAILGYKINKKKEIFNDKKACLLDALVTLEHVIAKRKFVENGKQIVPDTDIKLSDGQIADKARECIDKLAIYCVNPKIAEIYMDVVVNGNTKPDNYNLFRNLCRKELGLKDINLGSQNAFLVGINTNQKEGFN
;
A
#
# COMPACT_ATOMS: atom_id res chain seq x y z
N MET A 1 -36.20 -35.73 -49.82
CA MET A 1 -34.93 -35.00 -49.56
C MET A 1 -35.26 -33.67 -48.85
N THR A 2 -35.60 -33.65 -47.56
CA THR A 2 -35.93 -32.35 -46.91
C THR A 2 -35.81 -32.28 -45.38
N GLU A 3 -35.30 -33.29 -44.66
CA GLU A 3 -35.18 -33.19 -43.19
C GLU A 3 -33.75 -32.87 -42.70
N SER A 4 -32.73 -33.30 -43.44
CA SER A 4 -31.32 -33.12 -43.03
C SER A 4 -30.80 -31.68 -43.13
N GLY A 5 -31.43 -30.83 -43.96
CA GLY A 5 -30.98 -29.45 -44.18
C GLY A 5 -31.44 -28.46 -43.09
N VAL A 6 -32.59 -28.71 -42.45
CA VAL A 6 -33.16 -27.82 -41.43
C VAL A 6 -32.45 -28.00 -40.08
N ILE A 7 -32.05 -29.24 -39.75
CA ILE A 7 -31.33 -29.57 -38.50
C ILE A 7 -29.89 -29.00 -38.51
N ALA A 8 -29.26 -28.92 -39.68
CA ALA A 8 -27.92 -28.34 -39.83
C ALA A 8 -27.92 -26.81 -39.63
N LEU A 9 -28.92 -26.08 -40.15
CA LEU A 9 -28.99 -24.62 -39.96
C LEU A 9 -29.27 -24.21 -38.50
N VAL A 10 -30.13 -24.96 -37.80
CA VAL A 10 -30.48 -24.69 -36.39
C VAL A 10 -29.31 -24.98 -35.45
N SER A 11 -28.51 -26.03 -35.73
CA SER A 11 -27.34 -26.39 -34.91
C SER A 11 -26.15 -25.44 -35.12
N ILE A 12 -25.94 -24.92 -36.33
CA ILE A 12 -24.93 -23.88 -36.62
C ILE A 12 -25.34 -22.53 -36.01
N GLY A 13 -26.64 -22.17 -36.07
CA GLY A 13 -27.16 -20.96 -35.45
C GLY A 13 -27.01 -20.94 -33.92
N LEU A 14 -27.36 -22.03 -33.23
CA LEU A 14 -27.20 -22.11 -31.77
C LEU A 14 -25.72 -22.11 -31.34
N SER A 15 -24.85 -22.85 -32.03
CA SER A 15 -23.43 -22.93 -31.68
C SER A 15 -22.70 -21.59 -31.87
N ALA A 16 -23.03 -20.84 -32.92
CA ALA A 16 -22.50 -19.49 -33.13
C ALA A 16 -22.95 -18.50 -32.03
N ILE A 17 -24.24 -18.55 -31.65
CA ILE A 17 -24.79 -17.70 -30.58
C ILE A 17 -24.12 -18.02 -29.23
N VAL A 18 -23.95 -19.31 -28.91
CA VAL A 18 -23.26 -19.75 -27.68
C VAL A 18 -21.79 -19.30 -27.69
N SER A 19 -21.09 -19.42 -28.82
CA SER A 19 -19.69 -18.99 -28.95
C SER A 19 -19.52 -17.47 -28.75
N ILE A 20 -20.44 -16.67 -29.29
CA ILE A 20 -20.47 -15.21 -29.09
C ILE A 20 -20.74 -14.88 -27.61
N ALA A 21 -21.72 -15.53 -26.98
CA ALA A 21 -22.03 -15.32 -25.57
C ALA A 21 -20.85 -15.67 -24.65
N VAL A 22 -20.17 -16.80 -24.88
CA VAL A 22 -18.98 -17.21 -24.12
C VAL A 22 -17.83 -16.24 -24.31
N SER A 23 -17.62 -15.73 -25.53
CA SER A 23 -16.58 -14.74 -25.84
C SER A 23 -16.83 -13.41 -25.11
N LEU A 24 -18.08 -12.94 -25.10
CA LEU A 24 -18.47 -11.72 -24.39
C LEU A 24 -18.33 -11.87 -22.87
N ILE A 25 -18.78 -13.00 -22.30
CA ILE A 25 -18.62 -13.28 -20.87
C ILE A 25 -17.14 -13.32 -20.50
N SER A 26 -16.30 -13.96 -21.31
CA SER A 26 -14.86 -14.02 -21.10
C SER A 26 -14.20 -12.64 -21.18
N ALA A 27 -14.61 -11.79 -22.13
CA ALA A 27 -14.12 -10.42 -22.24
C ALA A 27 -14.54 -9.55 -21.05
N ILE A 28 -15.79 -9.65 -20.60
CA ILE A 28 -16.30 -8.91 -19.42
C ILE A 28 -15.59 -9.37 -18.15
N LEU A 29 -15.39 -10.68 -17.97
CA LEU A 29 -14.64 -11.24 -16.84
C LEU A 29 -13.18 -10.79 -16.90
N GLY A 30 -12.54 -10.88 -18.06
CA GLY A 30 -11.17 -10.41 -18.29
C GLY A 30 -11.00 -8.94 -17.95
N TYR A 31 -11.91 -8.08 -18.41
CA TYR A 31 -11.91 -6.65 -18.08
C TYR A 31 -12.07 -6.41 -16.58
N LYS A 32 -13.02 -7.10 -15.92
CA LYS A 32 -13.23 -6.99 -14.46
C LYS A 32 -12.00 -7.44 -13.67
N ILE A 33 -11.35 -8.53 -14.09
CA ILE A 33 -10.14 -9.04 -13.45
C ILE A 33 -8.98 -8.04 -13.63
N ASN A 34 -8.79 -7.53 -14.85
CA ASN A 34 -7.74 -6.54 -15.13
C ASN A 34 -7.94 -5.27 -14.31
N LYS A 35 -9.16 -4.73 -14.26
CA LYS A 35 -9.48 -3.55 -13.45
C LYS A 35 -9.24 -3.78 -11.96
N LYS A 36 -9.62 -4.96 -11.43
CA LYS A 36 -9.33 -5.34 -10.04
C LYS A 36 -7.83 -5.41 -9.77
N LYS A 37 -7.05 -5.94 -10.72
CA LYS A 37 -5.59 -6.04 -10.61
C LYS A 37 -4.93 -4.67 -10.65
N GLU A 38 -5.41 -3.77 -11.49
CA GLU A 38 -4.96 -2.38 -11.58
C GLU A 38 -5.19 -1.65 -10.25
N ILE A 39 -6.43 -1.66 -9.75
CA ILE A 39 -6.78 -1.06 -8.45
C ILE A 39 -5.93 -1.66 -7.31
N PHE A 40 -5.68 -2.98 -7.35
CA PHE A 40 -4.82 -3.63 -6.37
C PHE A 40 -3.35 -3.15 -6.45
N ASN A 41 -2.83 -2.98 -7.67
CA ASN A 41 -1.48 -2.46 -7.89
C ASN A 41 -1.35 -1.01 -7.44
N ASP A 42 -2.34 -0.16 -7.73
CA ASP A 42 -2.38 1.23 -7.30
C ASP A 42 -2.43 1.35 -5.78
N LYS A 43 -3.27 0.53 -5.14
CA LYS A 43 -3.31 0.38 -3.68
C LYS A 43 -1.96 -0.03 -3.12
N LYS A 44 -1.32 -1.05 -3.70
CA LYS A 44 0.00 -1.52 -3.26
C LYS A 44 1.05 -0.40 -3.36
N ALA A 45 1.08 0.32 -4.47
CA ALA A 45 2.00 1.44 -4.68
C ALA A 45 1.75 2.57 -3.67
N CYS A 46 0.48 2.95 -3.48
CA CYS A 46 0.06 3.95 -2.49
C CYS A 46 0.52 3.59 -1.07
N LEU A 47 0.29 2.35 -0.62
CA LEU A 47 0.70 1.89 0.71
C LEU A 47 2.22 1.89 0.87
N LEU A 48 2.97 1.55 -0.18
CA LEU A 48 4.43 1.58 -0.16
C LEU A 48 4.98 3.01 -0.09
N ASP A 49 4.44 3.92 -0.91
CA ASP A 49 4.81 5.34 -0.90
C ASP A 49 4.53 5.97 0.47
N ALA A 50 3.40 5.63 1.09
CA ALA A 50 3.05 6.08 2.44
C ALA A 50 4.06 5.56 3.48
N LEU A 51 4.39 4.26 3.45
CA LEU A 51 5.39 3.68 4.35
C LEU A 51 6.75 4.40 4.24
N VAL A 52 7.25 4.59 3.02
CA VAL A 52 8.54 5.28 2.76
C VAL A 52 8.49 6.73 3.23
N THR A 53 7.40 7.45 2.95
CA THR A 53 7.27 8.85 3.38
C THR A 53 7.24 8.97 4.90
N LEU A 54 6.55 8.06 5.58
CA LEU A 54 6.46 8.03 7.02
C LEU A 54 7.82 7.72 7.67
N GLU A 55 8.62 6.86 7.04
CA GLU A 55 10.02 6.62 7.44
C GLU A 55 10.88 7.88 7.33
N HIS A 56 10.73 8.68 6.27
CA HIS A 56 11.45 9.96 6.17
C HIS A 56 11.02 10.97 7.24
N VAL A 57 9.73 11.03 7.56
CA VAL A 57 9.22 11.89 8.64
C VAL A 57 9.83 11.48 9.97
N ILE A 58 9.83 10.17 10.27
CA ILE A 58 10.41 9.61 11.48
C ILE A 58 11.91 9.86 11.52
N ALA A 59 12.64 9.65 10.42
CA ALA A 59 14.09 9.81 10.37
C ALA A 59 14.56 11.23 10.73
N LYS A 60 13.75 12.24 10.44
CA LYS A 60 14.03 13.63 10.81
C LYS A 60 13.74 13.95 12.27
N ARG A 61 13.12 13.04 13.02
CA ARG A 61 12.80 13.24 14.43
C ARG A 61 13.90 12.68 15.32
N LYS A 62 14.11 13.37 16.44
CA LYS A 62 14.94 12.89 17.54
C LYS A 62 14.08 12.05 18.45
N PHE A 63 14.46 10.80 18.69
CA PHE A 63 13.80 9.93 19.66
C PHE A 63 14.61 9.90 20.94
N VAL A 64 13.94 9.67 22.07
CA VAL A 64 14.58 9.38 23.34
C VAL A 64 14.04 8.04 23.82
N GLU A 65 14.89 7.03 23.90
CA GLU A 65 14.55 5.71 24.45
C GLU A 65 15.53 5.41 25.58
N ASN A 66 15.01 5.05 26.76
CA ASN A 66 15.81 4.77 27.96
C ASN A 66 16.84 5.88 28.31
N GLY A 67 16.47 7.15 28.10
CA GLY A 67 17.34 8.31 28.36
C GLY A 67 18.42 8.56 27.31
N LYS A 68 18.50 7.76 26.24
CA LYS A 68 19.45 7.96 25.14
C LYS A 68 18.75 8.58 23.93
N GLN A 69 19.37 9.63 23.38
CA GLN A 69 18.92 10.20 22.13
C GLN A 69 19.27 9.27 20.97
N ILE A 70 18.24 8.88 20.22
CA ILE A 70 18.33 8.06 19.03
C ILE A 70 18.09 8.95 17.81
N VAL A 71 19.01 8.87 16.84
CA VAL A 71 18.90 9.55 15.54
C VAL A 71 18.86 8.46 14.47
N PRO A 72 17.73 8.31 13.75
CA PRO A 72 17.67 7.39 12.64
C PRO A 72 18.55 7.90 11.48
N ASP A 73 19.28 6.99 10.84
CA ASP A 73 20.17 7.26 9.72
C ASP A 73 19.47 6.93 8.41
N THR A 74 19.32 7.93 7.54
CA THR A 74 18.66 7.77 6.24
C THR A 74 19.54 8.31 5.13
N ASP A 75 19.78 7.48 4.11
CA ASP A 75 20.54 7.85 2.92
C ASP A 75 19.77 8.83 2.01
N ILE A 76 18.49 9.06 2.27
CA ILE A 76 17.59 9.82 1.39
C ILE A 76 17.45 11.26 1.91
N LYS A 77 18.03 12.19 1.16
CA LYS A 77 18.00 13.63 1.46
C LYS A 77 16.80 14.31 0.78
N LEU A 78 15.61 14.12 1.30
CA LEU A 78 14.45 14.95 0.92
C LEU A 78 14.44 16.24 1.75
N SER A 79 14.13 17.39 1.12
CA SER A 79 13.88 18.62 1.85
C SER A 79 12.58 18.54 2.65
N ASP A 80 12.39 19.42 3.64
CA ASP A 80 11.15 19.44 4.45
C ASP A 80 9.91 19.70 3.59
N GLY A 81 10.03 20.59 2.59
CA GLY A 81 8.96 20.85 1.62
C GLY A 81 8.59 19.62 0.81
N GLN A 82 9.58 18.87 0.31
CA GLN A 82 9.34 17.64 -0.47
C GLN A 82 8.66 16.55 0.35
N ILE A 83 8.97 16.44 1.65
CA ILE A 83 8.30 15.49 2.53
C ILE A 83 6.86 15.91 2.78
N ALA A 84 6.61 17.20 3.03
CA ALA A 84 5.27 17.70 3.24
C ALA A 84 4.37 17.48 2.01
N ASP A 85 4.88 17.72 0.81
CA ASP A 85 4.14 17.52 -0.43
C ASP A 85 3.83 16.04 -0.67
N LYS A 86 4.82 15.15 -0.49
CA LYS A 86 4.61 13.70 -0.56
C LYS A 86 3.61 13.20 0.48
N ALA A 87 3.65 13.76 1.69
CA ALA A 87 2.75 13.36 2.75
C ALA A 87 1.29 13.71 2.43
N ARG A 88 1.03 14.90 1.86
CA ARG A 88 -0.31 15.27 1.38
C ARG A 88 -0.79 14.34 0.27
N GLU A 89 0.07 14.08 -0.72
CA GLU A 89 -0.25 13.15 -1.81
C GLU A 89 -0.59 11.74 -1.26
N CYS A 90 0.15 11.26 -0.26
CA CYS A 90 -0.13 9.99 0.38
C CYS A 90 -1.49 9.99 1.08
N ILE A 91 -1.87 11.06 1.80
CA ILE A 91 -3.18 11.15 2.47
C ILE A 91 -4.31 11.01 1.46
N ASP A 92 -4.25 11.76 0.35
CA ASP A 92 -5.29 11.72 -0.69
C ASP A 92 -5.39 10.32 -1.31
N LYS A 93 -4.26 9.72 -1.69
CA LYS A 93 -4.23 8.37 -2.26
C LYS A 93 -4.73 7.32 -1.26
N LEU A 94 -4.36 7.42 0.01
CA LEU A 94 -4.83 6.50 1.05
C LEU A 94 -6.35 6.57 1.20
N ALA A 95 -6.93 7.77 1.16
CA ALA A 95 -8.38 7.97 1.21
C ALA A 95 -9.12 7.42 -0.02
N ILE A 96 -8.48 7.45 -1.20
CA ILE A 96 -9.06 6.94 -2.45
C ILE A 96 -8.98 5.40 -2.54
N TYR A 97 -7.82 4.83 -2.21
CA TYR A 97 -7.53 3.43 -2.52
C TYR A 97 -7.72 2.47 -1.35
N CYS A 98 -7.59 2.91 -0.10
CA CYS A 98 -7.70 2.02 1.06
C CYS A 98 -9.14 1.87 1.54
N VAL A 99 -9.53 0.64 1.87
CA VAL A 99 -10.85 0.33 2.43
C VAL A 99 -10.88 0.61 3.93
N ASN A 100 -9.77 0.38 4.62
CA ASN A 100 -9.68 0.63 6.06
C ASN A 100 -9.32 2.10 6.36
N PRO A 101 -10.26 2.91 6.91
CA PRO A 101 -10.03 4.32 7.18
C PRO A 101 -8.93 4.56 8.24
N LYS A 102 -8.70 3.58 9.13
CA LYS A 102 -7.66 3.67 10.16
C LYS A 102 -6.26 3.83 9.60
N ILE A 103 -6.03 3.40 8.35
CA ILE A 103 -4.74 3.57 7.68
C ILE A 103 -4.44 5.06 7.50
N ALA A 104 -5.38 5.82 6.94
CA ALA A 104 -5.23 7.25 6.75
C ALA A 104 -5.17 8.01 8.09
N GLU A 105 -6.00 7.60 9.06
CA GLU A 105 -6.02 8.21 10.40
C GLU A 105 -4.66 8.11 11.11
N ILE A 106 -4.08 6.91 11.17
CA ILE A 106 -2.78 6.70 11.83
C ILE A 106 -1.66 7.38 11.05
N TYR A 107 -1.72 7.36 9.71
CA TYR A 107 -0.76 8.08 8.89
C TYR A 107 -0.76 9.58 9.22
N MET A 108 -1.94 10.20 9.27
CA MET A 108 -2.09 11.61 9.65
C MET A 108 -1.62 11.86 11.09
N ASP A 109 -1.90 10.96 12.02
CA ASP A 109 -1.46 11.12 13.41
C ASP A 109 0.07 11.13 13.54
N VAL A 110 0.76 10.28 12.77
CA VAL A 110 2.23 10.23 12.78
C VAL A 110 2.84 11.43 12.03
N VAL A 111 2.31 11.77 10.85
CA VAL A 111 2.89 12.79 9.97
C VAL A 111 2.53 14.20 10.42
N VAL A 112 1.25 14.46 10.67
CA VAL A 112 0.69 15.80 10.95
C VAL A 112 0.75 16.10 12.44
N ASN A 113 0.19 15.24 13.28
CA ASN A 113 0.15 15.46 14.74
C ASN A 113 1.49 15.13 15.39
N GLY A 114 2.35 14.40 14.69
CA GLY A 114 3.69 14.11 15.15
C GLY A 114 3.77 13.09 16.27
N ASN A 115 2.77 12.22 16.40
CA ASN A 115 2.74 11.14 17.37
C ASN A 115 3.60 9.96 16.90
N THR A 116 4.92 10.11 16.96
CA THR A 116 5.89 9.16 16.38
C THR A 116 6.27 8.02 17.32
N LYS A 117 5.31 7.38 17.97
CA LYS A 117 5.58 6.19 18.80
C LYS A 117 5.94 5.00 17.89
N PRO A 118 6.95 4.17 18.23
CA PRO A 118 7.28 2.96 17.47
C PRO A 118 6.07 2.04 17.25
N ASP A 119 5.20 1.93 18.25
CA ASP A 119 3.96 1.15 18.19
C ASP A 119 2.98 1.65 17.12
N ASN A 120 2.91 2.97 16.90
CA ASN A 120 2.08 3.55 15.84
C ASN A 120 2.59 3.13 14.46
N TYR A 121 3.91 3.02 14.29
CA TYR A 121 4.48 2.59 13.03
C TYR A 121 4.24 1.11 12.76
N ASN A 122 4.44 0.24 13.76
CA ASN A 122 4.10 -1.17 13.66
C ASN A 122 2.61 -1.40 13.40
N LEU A 123 1.75 -0.62 14.06
CA LEU A 123 0.31 -0.65 13.82
C LEU A 123 -0.01 -0.25 12.38
N PHE A 124 0.51 0.89 11.91
CA PHE A 124 0.33 1.34 10.52
C PHE A 124 0.75 0.27 9.51
N ARG A 125 1.94 -0.30 9.68
CA ARG A 125 2.45 -1.37 8.80
C ARG A 125 1.53 -2.59 8.77
N ASN A 126 1.05 -3.04 9.92
CA ASN A 126 0.14 -4.20 9.97
C ASN A 126 -1.21 -3.89 9.36
N LEU A 127 -1.72 -2.66 9.48
CA LEU A 127 -2.93 -2.27 8.76
C LEU A 127 -2.72 -2.30 7.23
N CYS A 128 -1.59 -1.78 6.74
CA CYS A 128 -1.23 -1.88 5.31
C CYS A 128 -1.14 -3.35 4.85
N ARG A 129 -0.54 -4.23 5.66
CA ARG A 129 -0.43 -5.66 5.34
C ARG A 129 -1.79 -6.32 5.27
N LYS A 130 -2.66 -6.08 6.25
CA LYS A 130 -4.02 -6.60 6.28
C LYS A 130 -4.85 -6.12 5.10
N GLU A 131 -4.70 -4.86 4.71
CA GLU A 131 -5.35 -4.26 3.53
C GLU A 131 -4.95 -4.96 2.22
N LEU A 132 -3.74 -5.53 2.17
CA LEU A 132 -3.22 -6.33 1.06
C LEU A 132 -3.47 -7.85 1.21
N GLY A 133 -4.17 -8.30 2.25
CA GLY A 133 -4.42 -9.71 2.53
C GLY A 133 -3.19 -10.48 3.06
N LEU A 134 -2.20 -9.77 3.60
CA LEU A 134 -0.99 -10.34 4.18
C LEU A 134 -1.14 -10.54 5.70
N LYS A 135 -0.39 -11.48 6.26
CA LYS A 135 -0.35 -11.76 7.71
C LYS A 135 0.35 -10.65 8.48
N ASP A 136 -0.05 -10.41 9.71
CA ASP A 136 0.63 -9.47 10.61
C ASP A 136 2.07 -9.91 10.90
N ILE A 137 2.91 -8.92 11.21
CA ILE A 137 4.26 -9.12 11.71
C ILE A 137 4.43 -8.34 13.00
N ASN A 138 5.19 -8.91 13.93
CA ASN A 138 5.57 -8.22 15.15
C ASN A 138 7.08 -7.95 15.10
N LEU A 139 7.43 -6.69 14.85
CA LEU A 139 8.80 -6.24 15.02
C LEU A 139 8.90 -5.61 16.41
N GLY A 140 9.89 -6.00 17.22
CA GLY A 140 10.17 -5.31 18.48
C GLY A 140 10.42 -3.82 18.25
N SER A 141 10.20 -2.97 19.26
CA SER A 141 10.34 -1.51 19.16
C SER A 141 11.67 -1.08 18.51
N GLN A 142 12.77 -1.76 18.87
CA GLN A 142 14.11 -1.53 18.31
C GLN A 142 14.23 -1.79 16.79
N ASN A 143 13.35 -2.60 16.21
CA ASN A 143 13.35 -2.99 14.80
C ASN A 143 12.11 -2.47 14.06
N ALA A 144 11.30 -1.62 14.72
CA ALA A 144 10.08 -1.10 14.13
C ALA A 144 10.39 -0.26 12.89
N PHE A 145 11.49 0.50 12.90
CA PHE A 145 11.92 1.38 11.80
C PHE A 145 12.85 0.62 10.82
N LEU A 146 12.61 0.73 9.49
CA LEU A 146 13.57 0.19 8.49
C LEU A 146 14.74 1.13 8.25
N VAL A 147 14.60 2.39 8.66
CA VAL A 147 15.68 3.38 8.69
C VAL A 147 16.70 2.91 9.73
N GLY A 148 17.96 2.71 9.31
CA GLY A 148 19.01 2.22 10.18
C GLY A 148 19.15 3.12 11.40
N ILE A 149 18.84 2.63 12.60
CA ILE A 149 19.06 3.40 13.80
C ILE A 149 20.56 3.38 14.07
N ASN A 150 21.29 4.42 13.68
CA ASN A 150 22.71 4.51 13.97
C ASN A 150 22.87 4.89 15.45
N THR A 151 23.09 3.88 16.30
CA THR A 151 23.33 4.07 17.74
C THR A 151 24.77 4.48 18.05
N ASN A 152 25.61 4.78 17.04
CA ASN A 152 26.95 5.30 17.28
C ASN A 152 26.85 6.75 17.75
N GLN A 153 26.51 6.92 19.03
CA GLN A 153 26.92 8.10 19.78
C GLN A 153 28.43 8.21 19.61
N LYS A 154 28.90 9.25 18.91
CA LYS A 154 30.19 9.82 19.24
C LYS A 154 30.05 10.29 20.69
N GLU A 155 30.69 9.58 21.61
CA GLU A 155 31.02 10.12 22.92
C GLU A 155 31.91 11.35 22.69
N GLY A 156 31.27 12.50 22.49
CA GLY A 156 31.92 13.79 22.51
C GLY A 156 32.11 14.18 23.96
N PHE A 157 33.25 13.79 24.54
CA PHE A 157 33.81 14.50 25.68
C PHE A 157 34.05 15.95 25.25
N ASN A 158 33.38 16.89 25.92
CA ASN A 158 33.82 18.26 26.15
C ASN A 158 33.43 18.63 27.58
#